data_AF-A0A6L9Q8F8-F1
#
_entry.id   AF-A0A6L9Q8F8-F1
#
_cell.length_a   1.000
_cell.length_b   1.000
_cell.length_c   1.000
_cell.angle_alpha   90.00
_cell.angle_beta   90.00
_cell.angle_gamma   90.00
#
_symmetry.space_group_name_H-M   'P 1'
#
loop_
_entity.id
_entity.type
_entity.pdbx_description
1 polymer ?
#
loop_
_entity_poly.entity_id
_entity_poly.type
_entity_poly.pdbx_seq_one_letter_code
_entity_poly.pdbx_strand_id
1 'polypeptide(L)'
;ALRTRHTGRRLAEARHVRAAHPAVADLVRLYGAIAAESGAGLIVDTGKFPAEAAALCGAPGVDARVLHVVRDPRATAESWRRAKDYIPAMGPARSTAYWTGFNLASERIARAFPERCLRLRYEDFTAGPRAELARVMAHAGLTGEPPVDGDGTARLGVNHTVTGNPDRLRRGPVRIREDDAWVRAQPAPARAVATALA
;
A
#
# COMPACT_ATOMS: atom_id res chain seq x y z
N ALA A 1 1.38 -10.47 -17.54
CA ALA A 1 2.35 -10.05 -16.50
C ALA A 1 1.84 -8.80 -15.74
N LEU A 2 1.86 -8.83 -14.39
CA LEU A 2 1.35 -7.79 -13.48
C LEU A 2 2.44 -6.90 -12.85
N ARG A 3 3.53 -6.64 -13.58
CA ARG A 3 4.60 -5.72 -13.12
C ARG A 3 4.19 -4.25 -13.25
N THR A 4 4.76 -3.37 -12.42
CA THR A 4 4.52 -1.90 -12.40
C THR A 4 4.58 -1.23 -13.78
N ARG A 5 5.53 -1.60 -14.63
CA ARG A 5 5.64 -1.06 -16.00
C ARG A 5 4.41 -1.31 -16.88
N HIS A 6 3.57 -2.29 -16.52
CA HIS A 6 2.35 -2.61 -17.26
C HIS A 6 1.11 -1.88 -16.74
N THR A 7 1.23 -0.98 -15.74
CA THR A 7 0.08 -0.28 -15.13
C THR A 7 -0.78 0.43 -16.17
N GLY A 8 -0.18 1.15 -17.13
CA GLY A 8 -0.95 1.80 -18.20
C GLY A 8 -1.74 0.81 -19.07
N ARG A 9 -1.16 -0.35 -19.38
CA ARG A 9 -1.87 -1.41 -20.10
C ARG A 9 -3.03 -1.98 -19.28
N ARG A 10 -2.85 -2.16 -17.97
CA ARG A 10 -3.90 -2.65 -17.07
C ARG A 10 -5.03 -1.63 -16.89
N LEU A 11 -4.72 -0.34 -16.86
CA LEU A 11 -5.72 0.73 -16.87
C LEU A 11 -6.55 0.74 -18.16
N ALA A 12 -5.92 0.55 -19.33
CA ALA A 12 -6.65 0.45 -20.59
C ALA A 12 -7.61 -0.76 -20.61
N GLU A 13 -7.19 -1.88 -20.02
CA GLU A 13 -8.03 -3.07 -19.87
C GLU A 13 -9.18 -2.85 -18.88
N ALA A 14 -8.90 -2.25 -17.72
CA ALA A 14 -9.90 -1.92 -16.70
C ALA A 14 -10.93 -0.88 -17.16
N ARG A 15 -10.58 -0.03 -18.13
CA ARG A 15 -11.50 0.92 -18.77
C ARG A 15 -12.20 0.34 -20.00
N HIS A 16 -12.11 -0.97 -20.21
CA HIS A 16 -12.71 -1.69 -21.34
C HIS A 16 -12.26 -1.21 -22.74
N VAL A 17 -11.13 -0.50 -22.81
CA VAL A 17 -10.48 -0.15 -24.09
C VAL A 17 -9.76 -1.36 -24.68
N ARG A 18 -9.47 -2.38 -23.87
CA ARG A 18 -8.81 -3.63 -24.25
C ARG A 18 -9.40 -4.83 -23.50
N ALA A 19 -9.24 -6.02 -24.07
CA ALA A 19 -9.57 -7.27 -23.39
C ALA A 19 -8.73 -7.44 -22.11
N ALA A 20 -9.38 -7.83 -21.01
CA ALA A 20 -8.75 -8.01 -19.71
C ALA A 20 -7.67 -9.10 -19.73
N HIS A 21 -6.60 -8.89 -18.97
CA HIS A 21 -5.60 -9.93 -18.77
C HIS A 21 -6.23 -11.17 -18.08
N PRO A 22 -6.00 -12.40 -18.57
CA PRO A 22 -6.66 -13.61 -18.06
C PRO A 22 -6.52 -13.80 -16.54
N ALA A 23 -5.33 -13.53 -15.98
CA ALA A 23 -5.07 -13.61 -14.54
C ALA A 23 -6.00 -12.74 -13.66
N VAL A 24 -6.69 -11.73 -14.22
CA VAL A 24 -7.67 -10.94 -13.45
C VAL A 24 -8.85 -11.80 -13.05
N ALA A 25 -9.34 -12.64 -13.96
CA ALA A 25 -10.42 -13.56 -13.65
C ALA A 25 -10.00 -14.58 -12.57
N ASP A 26 -8.74 -15.00 -12.59
CA ASP A 26 -8.19 -15.91 -11.59
C ASP A 26 -8.10 -15.25 -10.21
N LEU A 27 -7.66 -13.98 -10.15
CA LEU A 27 -7.64 -13.18 -8.92
C LEU A 27 -9.05 -12.95 -8.35
N VAL A 28 -10.02 -12.62 -9.20
CA VAL A 28 -11.43 -12.47 -8.78
C VAL A 28 -11.97 -13.77 -8.19
N ARG A 29 -11.72 -14.92 -8.83
CA ARG A 29 -12.11 -16.22 -8.28
C ARG A 29 -11.41 -16.53 -6.96
N LEU A 30 -10.14 -16.18 -6.83
CA LEU A 30 -9.38 -16.35 -5.59
C LEU A 30 -9.97 -15.50 -4.46
N TYR A 31 -10.25 -14.21 -4.68
CA TYR A 31 -10.90 -13.37 -3.66
C TYR A 31 -12.29 -13.88 -3.29
N GLY A 32 -13.07 -14.35 -4.28
CA GLY A 32 -14.36 -14.99 -4.03
C GLY A 32 -14.23 -16.24 -3.14
N ALA A 33 -13.25 -17.09 -3.39
CA ALA A 33 -12.98 -18.25 -2.56
C ALA A 33 -12.53 -17.86 -1.14
N ILE A 34 -11.65 -16.87 -1.00
CA ILE A 34 -11.24 -16.34 0.31
C ILE A 34 -12.46 -15.83 1.09
N ALA A 35 -13.34 -15.05 0.45
CA ALA A 35 -14.55 -14.53 1.08
C ALA A 35 -15.49 -15.67 1.53
N ALA A 36 -15.69 -16.68 0.69
CA ALA A 36 -16.53 -17.83 0.99
C ALA A 36 -16.00 -18.65 2.18
N GLU A 37 -14.69 -18.93 2.22
CA GLU A 37 -14.05 -19.72 3.28
C GLU A 37 -13.93 -18.95 4.61
N SER A 38 -13.66 -17.65 4.55
CA SER A 38 -13.47 -16.83 5.76
C SER A 38 -14.75 -16.19 6.30
N GLY A 39 -15.80 -16.10 5.48
CA GLY A 39 -16.99 -15.29 5.76
C GLY A 39 -16.73 -13.78 5.79
N ALA A 40 -15.55 -13.32 5.35
CA ALA A 40 -15.18 -11.91 5.42
C ALA A 40 -15.90 -11.08 4.35
N GLY A 41 -16.53 -9.97 4.77
CA GLY A 41 -17.12 -8.98 3.86
C GLY A 41 -16.11 -8.02 3.23
N LEU A 42 -14.85 -8.01 3.72
CA LEU A 42 -13.76 -7.18 3.20
C LEU A 42 -12.46 -7.98 3.22
N ILE A 43 -11.75 -7.98 2.09
CA ILE A 43 -10.42 -8.57 1.95
C ILE A 43 -9.42 -7.42 1.78
N VAL A 44 -8.40 -7.40 2.63
CA VAL A 44 -7.28 -6.46 2.50
C VAL A 44 -6.10 -7.15 1.84
N ASP A 45 -5.84 -6.82 0.58
CA ASP A 45 -4.63 -7.22 -0.11
C ASP A 45 -3.52 -6.17 0.09
N THR A 46 -2.34 -6.60 0.53
CA THR A 46 -1.18 -5.70 0.75
C THR A 46 -0.14 -5.77 -0.37
N GLY A 47 -0.55 -6.27 -1.54
CA GLY A 47 0.23 -6.27 -2.77
C GLY A 47 0.79 -4.90 -3.13
N LYS A 48 2.03 -4.86 -3.62
CA LYS A 48 2.76 -3.61 -3.94
C LYS A 48 2.90 -3.35 -5.43
N PHE A 49 2.07 -3.98 -6.26
CA PHE A 49 2.15 -3.86 -7.71
C PHE A 49 0.97 -3.04 -8.25
N PRO A 50 1.19 -1.76 -8.63
CA PRO A 50 0.13 -0.90 -9.15
C PRO A 50 -0.61 -1.47 -10.35
N ALA A 51 0.06 -2.29 -11.17
CA ALA A 51 -0.58 -2.95 -12.31
C ALA A 51 -1.69 -3.93 -11.90
N GLU A 52 -1.54 -4.63 -10.77
CA GLU A 52 -2.57 -5.52 -10.24
C GLU A 52 -3.78 -4.74 -9.74
N ALA A 53 -3.54 -3.72 -8.90
CA ALA A 53 -4.58 -2.80 -8.44
C ALA A 53 -5.33 -2.16 -9.60
N ALA A 54 -4.61 -1.67 -10.62
CA ALA A 54 -5.20 -1.08 -11.82
C ALA A 54 -6.12 -2.06 -12.56
N ALA A 55 -5.76 -3.33 -12.62
CA ALA A 55 -6.55 -4.36 -13.29
C ALA A 55 -7.83 -4.69 -12.51
N LEU A 56 -7.72 -4.74 -11.17
CA LEU A 56 -8.83 -5.04 -10.27
C LEU A 56 -9.86 -3.91 -10.20
N CYS A 57 -9.46 -2.63 -10.30
CA CYS A 57 -10.40 -1.50 -10.27
C CYS A 57 -11.52 -1.56 -11.32
N GLY A 58 -11.27 -2.22 -12.46
CA GLY A 58 -12.28 -2.42 -13.52
C GLY A 58 -12.71 -3.88 -13.69
N ALA A 59 -12.36 -4.75 -12.74
CA ALA A 59 -12.70 -6.17 -12.82
C ALA A 59 -14.16 -6.41 -12.39
N PRO A 60 -14.97 -7.12 -13.19
CA PRO A 60 -16.29 -7.52 -12.74
C PRO A 60 -16.19 -8.51 -11.59
N GLY A 61 -17.15 -8.46 -10.66
CA GLY A 61 -17.23 -9.39 -9.52
C GLY A 61 -16.47 -8.96 -8.27
N VAL A 62 -15.77 -7.83 -8.27
CA VAL A 62 -15.14 -7.24 -7.08
C VAL A 62 -15.38 -5.73 -7.01
N ASP A 63 -15.64 -5.19 -5.82
CA ASP A 63 -15.57 -3.74 -5.56
C ASP A 63 -14.15 -3.38 -5.12
N ALA A 64 -13.20 -3.41 -6.05
CA ALA A 64 -11.80 -3.13 -5.73
C ALA A 64 -11.60 -1.64 -5.43
N ARG A 65 -10.94 -1.38 -4.29
CA ARG A 65 -10.55 -0.05 -3.80
C ARG A 65 -9.07 -0.04 -3.47
N VAL A 66 -8.43 1.12 -3.64
CA VAL A 66 -6.98 1.29 -3.54
C VAL A 66 -6.66 2.28 -2.44
N LEU A 67 -6.02 1.78 -1.38
CA LEU A 67 -5.36 2.63 -0.39
C LEU A 67 -3.92 2.89 -0.83
N HIS A 68 -3.66 4.07 -1.40
CA HIS A 68 -2.33 4.50 -1.83
C HIS A 68 -1.58 5.13 -0.65
N VAL A 69 -0.90 4.27 0.13
CA VAL A 69 -0.05 4.71 1.23
C VAL A 69 1.27 5.24 0.70
N VAL A 70 1.60 6.48 1.04
CA VAL A 70 2.86 7.14 0.69
C VAL A 70 3.61 7.58 1.94
N ARG A 71 4.94 7.48 1.90
CA ARG A 71 5.86 7.96 2.94
C ARG A 71 6.92 8.82 2.29
N ASP A 72 7.51 9.73 3.03
CA ASP A 72 8.65 10.53 2.58
C ASP A 72 9.71 9.65 1.86
N PRO A 73 10.17 10.05 0.65
CA PRO A 73 11.14 9.29 -0.12
C PRO A 73 12.48 9.14 0.60
N ARG A 74 12.87 10.14 1.41
CA ARG A 74 14.09 10.13 2.22
C ARG A 74 13.98 9.11 3.35
N ALA A 75 12.86 9.10 4.06
CA ALA A 75 12.57 8.09 5.08
C ALA A 75 12.53 6.67 4.48
N THR A 76 11.97 6.53 3.28
CA THR A 76 11.94 5.26 2.55
C THR A 76 13.35 4.80 2.17
N ALA A 77 14.18 5.67 1.59
CA ALA A 77 15.55 5.35 1.23
C ALA A 77 16.40 4.94 2.44
N GLU A 78 16.19 5.61 3.58
CA GLU A 78 16.81 5.23 4.85
C GLU A 78 16.38 3.83 5.31
N SER A 79 15.07 3.54 5.26
CA SER A 79 14.50 2.25 5.68
C SER A 79 14.99 1.08 4.83
N TRP A 80 15.32 1.30 3.55
CA TRP A 80 15.83 0.25 2.65
C TRP A 80 17.34 0.07 2.69
N ARG A 81 18.08 1.04 3.23
CA ARG A 81 19.56 1.00 3.22
C ARG A 81 20.13 -0.07 4.16
N ARG A 82 19.39 -0.53 5.16
CA ARG A 82 19.77 -1.67 6.01
C ARG A 82 19.00 -2.91 5.59
N ALA A 83 19.69 -4.05 5.52
CA ALA A 83 19.03 -5.33 5.31
C ALA A 83 18.14 -5.65 6.52
N LYS A 84 17.03 -6.35 6.28
CA LYS A 84 16.11 -6.79 7.33
C LYS A 84 15.62 -8.19 7.03
N ASP A 85 16.10 -9.16 7.80
CA ASP A 85 15.83 -10.59 7.59
C ASP A 85 16.10 -11.00 6.13
N TYR A 86 15.06 -11.43 5.41
CA TYR A 86 15.12 -11.83 4.00
C TYR A 86 15.05 -10.66 3.00
N ILE A 87 15.05 -9.41 3.47
CA ILE A 87 15.01 -8.21 2.63
C ILE A 87 16.44 -7.66 2.46
N PRO A 88 17.02 -7.72 1.25
CA PRO A 88 18.35 -7.19 1.02
C PRO A 88 18.35 -5.66 1.09
N ALA A 89 19.48 -5.10 1.52
CA ALA A 89 19.71 -3.67 1.49
C ALA A 89 19.64 -3.13 0.04
N MET A 90 19.16 -1.90 -0.09
CA MET A 90 19.08 -1.19 -1.35
C MET A 90 19.66 0.22 -1.19
N GLY A 91 20.54 0.62 -2.10
CA GLY A 91 21.10 1.96 -2.10
C GLY A 91 20.05 3.05 -2.40
N PRO A 92 20.27 4.29 -1.94
CA PRO A 92 19.28 5.37 -1.97
C PRO A 92 18.76 5.68 -3.37
N ALA A 93 19.64 5.70 -4.38
CA ALA A 93 19.22 5.96 -5.77
C ALA A 93 18.22 4.91 -6.27
N ARG A 94 18.51 3.62 -6.05
CA ARG A 94 17.65 2.52 -6.47
C ARG A 94 16.35 2.52 -5.67
N SER A 95 16.41 2.64 -4.34
CA SER A 95 15.19 2.65 -3.51
C SER A 95 14.26 3.82 -3.86
N THR A 96 14.83 5.01 -4.09
CA THR A 96 14.03 6.17 -4.48
C THR A 96 13.47 6.02 -5.88
N ALA A 97 14.23 5.50 -6.86
CA ALA A 97 13.69 5.23 -8.20
C ALA A 97 12.52 4.23 -8.18
N TYR A 98 12.60 3.18 -7.34
CA TYR A 98 11.47 2.28 -7.12
C TYR A 98 10.28 3.00 -6.48
N TRP A 99 10.51 3.79 -5.44
CA TRP A 99 9.49 4.60 -4.78
C TRP A 99 8.79 5.52 -5.80
N THR A 100 9.53 6.30 -6.58
CA THR A 100 9.00 7.22 -7.60
C THR A 100 8.21 6.45 -8.66
N GLY A 101 8.75 5.35 -9.18
CA GLY A 101 8.08 4.52 -10.17
C GLY A 101 6.77 3.91 -9.68
N PHE A 102 6.72 3.42 -8.43
CA PHE A 102 5.49 2.91 -7.83
C PHE A 102 4.47 4.03 -7.60
N ASN A 103 4.88 5.18 -7.07
CA ASN A 103 3.98 6.30 -6.79
C ASN A 103 3.39 6.91 -8.06
N LEU A 104 4.21 7.18 -9.08
CA LEU A 104 3.72 7.66 -10.37
C LEU A 104 2.80 6.65 -11.07
N ALA A 105 3.00 5.36 -10.86
CA ALA A 105 2.09 4.34 -11.38
C ALA A 105 0.75 4.35 -10.60
N SER A 106 0.77 4.41 -9.28
CA SER A 106 -0.42 4.50 -8.43
C SER A 106 -1.22 5.78 -8.68
N GLU A 107 -0.56 6.92 -8.91
CA GLU A 107 -1.24 8.18 -9.26
C GLU A 107 -2.02 8.07 -10.58
N ARG A 108 -1.54 7.30 -11.56
CA ARG A 108 -2.31 7.05 -12.78
C ARG A 108 -3.61 6.29 -12.50
N ILE A 109 -3.61 5.42 -11.49
CA ILE A 109 -4.82 4.72 -11.04
C ILE A 109 -5.77 5.70 -10.37
N ALA A 110 -5.27 6.53 -9.45
CA ALA A 110 -6.07 7.56 -8.79
C ALA A 110 -6.70 8.55 -9.77
N ARG A 111 -5.99 8.90 -10.85
CA ARG A 111 -6.55 9.75 -11.93
C ARG A 111 -7.59 9.02 -12.78
N ALA A 112 -7.47 7.72 -12.95
CA ALA A 112 -8.40 6.92 -13.76
C ALA A 112 -9.66 6.50 -13.00
N PHE A 113 -9.56 6.31 -11.68
CA PHE A 113 -10.61 5.85 -10.78
C PHE A 113 -10.58 6.62 -9.45
N PRO A 114 -10.86 7.94 -9.46
CA PRO A 114 -10.72 8.79 -8.27
C PRO A 114 -11.60 8.36 -7.10
N GLU A 115 -12.79 7.84 -7.36
CA GLU A 115 -13.73 7.32 -6.37
C GLU A 115 -13.27 6.01 -5.70
N ARG A 116 -12.39 5.26 -6.37
CA ARG A 116 -11.84 3.99 -5.88
C ARG A 116 -10.49 4.13 -5.20
N CYS A 117 -9.91 5.34 -5.16
CA CYS A 117 -8.57 5.54 -4.63
C CYS A 117 -8.56 6.54 -3.48
N LEU A 118 -7.97 6.14 -2.34
CA LEU A 118 -7.66 7.03 -1.23
C LEU A 118 -6.16 7.12 -1.04
N ARG A 119 -5.61 8.35 -1.09
CA ARG A 119 -4.21 8.59 -0.72
C ARG A 119 -4.11 8.79 0.80
N LEU A 120 -3.19 8.06 1.41
CA LEU A 120 -2.85 8.17 2.84
C LEU A 120 -1.36 8.50 2.98
N ARG A 121 -1.03 9.61 3.62
CA ARG A 121 0.36 9.91 3.98
C ARG A 121 0.68 9.24 5.30
N TYR A 122 1.81 8.53 5.34
CA TYR A 122 2.31 7.88 6.56
C TYR A 122 2.44 8.88 7.70
N GLU A 123 2.93 10.08 7.40
CA GLU A 123 3.16 11.14 8.38
C GLU A 123 1.83 11.61 9.00
N ASP A 124 0.80 11.83 8.17
CA ASP A 124 -0.54 12.19 8.62
C ASP A 124 -1.17 11.05 9.44
N PHE A 125 -1.00 9.79 9.01
CA PHE A 125 -1.46 8.62 9.77
C PHE A 125 -0.80 8.52 11.13
N THR A 126 0.50 8.81 11.25
CA THR A 126 1.19 8.75 12.54
C THR A 126 0.88 9.93 13.44
N ALA A 127 0.54 11.09 12.88
CA ALA A 127 0.16 12.28 13.64
C ALA A 127 -1.28 12.21 14.15
N GLY A 128 -2.19 11.62 13.38
CA GLY A 128 -3.62 11.52 13.70
C GLY A 128 -4.21 10.14 13.38
N PRO A 129 -3.74 9.05 14.02
CA PRO A 129 -4.05 7.68 13.60
C PRO A 129 -5.55 7.36 13.62
N ARG A 130 -6.26 7.85 14.63
CA ARG A 130 -7.70 7.62 14.76
C ARG A 130 -8.51 8.32 13.65
N ALA A 131 -8.19 9.58 13.36
CA ALA A 131 -8.87 10.35 12.31
C ALA A 131 -8.56 9.79 10.91
N GLU A 132 -7.30 9.47 10.63
CA GLU A 132 -6.90 8.90 9.34
C GLU A 132 -7.47 7.48 9.15
N LEU A 133 -7.51 6.65 10.19
CA LEU A 133 -8.13 5.33 10.10
C LEU A 133 -9.65 5.41 9.90
N ALA A 134 -10.33 6.41 10.48
CA ALA A 134 -11.74 6.66 10.20
C ALA A 134 -11.98 6.95 8.70
N ARG A 135 -11.10 7.75 8.08
CA ARG A 135 -11.16 8.03 6.63
C ARG A 135 -10.93 6.77 5.79
N VAL A 136 -9.98 5.91 6.19
CA VAL A 136 -9.74 4.63 5.52
C VAL A 136 -10.93 3.69 5.65
N MET A 137 -11.54 3.59 6.84
CA MET A 137 -12.74 2.79 7.08
C MET A 137 -13.91 3.27 6.22
N ALA A 138 -14.17 4.58 6.19
CA ALA A 138 -15.21 5.15 5.33
C ALA A 138 -14.95 4.87 3.84
N HIS A 139 -13.69 4.98 3.39
CA HIS A 139 -13.32 4.60 2.03
C HIS A 139 -13.55 3.12 1.73
N ALA A 140 -13.34 2.23 2.71
CA ALA A 140 -13.62 0.81 2.61
C ALA A 140 -15.11 0.45 2.79
N GLY A 141 -16.00 1.43 3.00
CA GLY A 141 -17.43 1.19 3.26
C GLY A 141 -17.71 0.60 4.65
N LEU A 142 -16.76 0.68 5.57
CA LEU A 142 -16.91 0.23 6.96
C LEU A 142 -17.52 1.33 7.82
N THR A 143 -18.43 0.94 8.70
CA THR A 143 -18.99 1.80 9.75
C THR A 143 -18.40 1.42 11.11
N GLY A 144 -18.53 2.32 12.07
CA GLY A 144 -18.10 2.10 13.45
C GLY A 144 -16.82 2.85 13.82
N GLU A 145 -16.36 2.57 15.05
CA GLU A 145 -15.25 3.28 15.67
C GLU A 145 -13.89 2.77 15.17
N PRO A 146 -12.95 3.67 14.83
CA PRO A 146 -11.59 3.26 14.49
C PRO A 146 -10.97 2.46 15.64
N PRO A 147 -10.37 1.27 15.38
CA PRO A 147 -9.78 0.39 16.39
C PRO A 147 -8.41 0.89 16.88
N VAL A 148 -8.36 2.16 17.26
CA VAL A 148 -7.20 2.86 17.82
C VAL A 148 -7.68 3.61 19.06
N ASP A 149 -7.03 3.35 20.19
CA ASP A 149 -7.35 4.03 21.45
C ASP A 149 -6.86 5.49 21.48
N GLY A 150 -7.18 6.20 22.57
CA GLY A 150 -6.81 7.62 22.75
C GLY A 150 -5.30 7.88 22.73
N ASP A 151 -4.48 6.87 23.02
CA ASP A 151 -3.01 6.98 23.04
C ASP A 151 -2.38 6.64 21.68
N GLY A 152 -3.20 6.39 20.65
CA GLY A 152 -2.74 6.01 19.32
C GLY A 152 -2.29 4.55 19.23
N THR A 153 -2.78 3.67 20.11
CA THR A 153 -2.41 2.25 20.12
C THR A 153 -3.52 1.41 19.48
N ALA A 154 -3.11 0.54 18.56
CA ALA A 154 -3.97 -0.49 17.97
C ALA A 154 -3.63 -1.86 18.56
N ARG A 155 -4.62 -2.74 18.73
CA ARG A 155 -4.38 -4.13 19.14
C ARG A 155 -4.45 -5.04 17.93
N LEU A 156 -3.31 -5.56 17.51
CA LEU A 156 -3.22 -6.44 16.34
C LEU A 156 -3.50 -7.89 16.72
N GLY A 157 -4.46 -8.51 16.03
CA GLY A 157 -4.74 -9.93 16.10
C GLY A 157 -3.83 -10.77 15.20
N VAL A 158 -4.25 -12.00 14.91
CA VAL A 158 -3.64 -12.81 13.86
C VAL A 158 -3.92 -12.17 12.51
N ASN A 159 -2.92 -12.13 11.62
CA ASN A 159 -3.10 -11.78 10.22
C ASN A 159 -2.67 -12.93 9.33
N HIS A 160 -3.17 -12.93 8.09
CA HIS A 160 -2.93 -13.98 7.10
C HIS A 160 -1.82 -13.59 6.11
N THR A 161 -0.97 -12.61 6.46
CA THR A 161 0.17 -12.24 5.61
C THR A 161 1.35 -13.17 5.86
N VAL A 162 2.01 -13.61 4.79
CA VAL A 162 3.11 -14.59 4.84
C VAL A 162 4.48 -13.97 4.57
N THR A 163 4.53 -12.70 4.15
CA THR A 163 5.76 -11.98 3.82
C THR A 163 5.56 -10.46 3.91
N GLY A 164 6.62 -9.69 3.66
CA GLY A 164 6.64 -8.24 3.72
C GLY A 164 7.61 -7.73 4.78
N ASN A 165 7.38 -6.53 5.32
CA ASN A 165 8.17 -6.04 6.46
C ASN A 165 7.82 -6.90 7.70
N PRO A 166 8.78 -7.61 8.32
CA PRO A 166 8.56 -8.48 9.49
C PRO A 166 7.78 -7.81 10.64
N ASP A 167 7.87 -6.49 10.76
CA ASP A 167 7.11 -5.70 11.73
C ASP A 167 5.59 -5.94 11.68
N ARG A 168 5.05 -6.27 10.50
CA ARG A 168 3.62 -6.53 10.28
C ARG A 168 3.15 -7.87 10.85
N LEU A 169 4.08 -8.74 11.23
CA LEU A 169 3.79 -10.07 11.80
C LEU A 169 3.65 -10.00 13.34
N ARG A 170 3.91 -8.83 13.94
CA ARG A 170 3.69 -8.59 15.37
C ARG A 170 2.20 -8.69 15.72
N ARG A 171 1.93 -9.19 16.92
CA ARG A 171 0.59 -9.29 17.53
C ARG A 171 0.57 -8.54 18.85
N GLY A 172 -0.61 -8.20 19.34
CA GLY A 172 -0.80 -7.46 20.59
C GLY A 172 -0.80 -5.94 20.38
N PRO A 173 -0.58 -5.16 21.45
CA PRO A 173 -0.64 -3.69 21.37
C PRO A 173 0.52 -3.14 20.55
N VAL A 174 0.21 -2.27 19.59
CA VAL A 174 1.16 -1.56 18.74
C VAL A 174 0.83 -0.08 18.79
N ARG A 175 1.73 0.70 19.39
CA ARG A 175 1.65 2.16 19.38
C ARG A 175 1.99 2.68 18.00
N ILE A 176 1.05 3.38 17.38
CA ILE A 176 1.25 4.07 16.11
C ILE A 176 1.99 5.37 16.42
N ARG A 177 3.19 5.52 15.86
CA ARG A 177 4.02 6.70 16.02
C ARG A 177 4.91 6.88 14.80
N GLU A 178 5.32 8.10 14.58
CA GLU A 178 6.30 8.40 13.54
C GLU A 178 7.64 7.73 13.88
N ASP A 179 8.22 7.09 12.89
CA ASP A 179 9.63 6.71 12.89
C ASP A 179 10.41 7.87 12.26
N ASP A 180 10.88 8.77 13.12
CA ASP A 180 11.64 9.98 12.77
C ASP A 180 13.17 9.75 12.81
N ALA A 181 13.61 8.52 13.12
CA ALA A 181 15.02 8.20 13.33
C ALA A 181 15.87 8.50 12.08
N TRP A 182 15.27 8.42 10.89
CA TRP A 182 15.89 8.75 9.61
C TRP A 182 16.34 10.21 9.52
N VAL A 183 15.69 11.14 10.24
CA VAL A 183 16.07 12.56 10.23
C VAL A 183 17.48 12.75 10.79
N ARG A 184 17.86 11.94 11.77
CA ARG A 184 19.18 11.99 12.41
C ARG A 184 20.18 10.98 11.82
N ALA A 185 19.71 9.81 11.40
CA ALA A 185 20.58 8.70 10.97
C ALA A 185 20.96 8.71 9.49
N GLN A 186 20.22 9.45 8.64
CA GLN A 186 20.44 9.39 7.20
C GLN A 186 21.67 10.21 6.77
N PRO A 187 22.64 9.61 6.06
CA PRO A 187 23.79 10.35 5.53
C PRO A 187 23.37 11.44 4.53
N ALA A 188 24.02 12.60 4.57
CA ALA A 188 23.70 13.74 3.69
C ALA A 188 23.69 13.40 2.19
N PRO A 189 24.62 12.59 1.64
CA PRO A 189 24.55 12.19 0.24
C PRO A 189 23.31 11.34 -0.09
N ALA A 190 22.93 10.43 0.79
CA ALA A 190 21.74 9.60 0.61
C ALA A 190 20.47 10.45 0.64
N ARG A 191 20.42 11.45 1.53
CA ARG A 191 19.33 12.43 1.60
C ARG A 191 19.24 13.25 0.31
N ALA A 192 20.35 13.79 -0.17
CA ALA A 192 20.39 14.60 -1.39
C ALA A 192 19.90 13.82 -2.61
N VAL A 193 20.36 12.57 -2.77
CA VAL A 193 19.91 11.67 -3.83
C VAL A 193 18.41 11.40 -3.74
N ALA A 194 17.90 11.10 -2.54
CA ALA A 194 16.49 10.82 -2.36
C ALA A 194 15.60 12.04 -2.65
N THR A 195 16.04 13.24 -2.28
CA THR A 195 15.35 14.50 -2.60
C THR A 195 15.34 14.79 -4.11
N ALA A 196 16.46 14.56 -4.80
CA ALA A 196 16.58 14.91 -6.22
C ALA A 196 15.81 13.96 -7.17
N LEU A 197 15.56 12.72 -6.76
CA LEU A 197 14.92 11.68 -7.60
C LEU A 197 13.41 11.52 -7.35
N ALA A 198 12.86 12.24 -6.38
CA ALA A 198 11.47 12.08 -5.92
C ALA A 198 10.59 13.27 -6.27
#